data_AF-W4VJV0-F1
#
_entry.id   AF-W4VJV0-F1
#
_cell.length_a   1.000
_cell.length_b   1.000
_cell.length_c   1.000
_cell.angle_alpha   90.00
_cell.angle_beta   90.00
_cell.angle_gamma   90.00
#
_symmetry.space_group_name_H-M   'P 1'
#
loop_
_entity.id
_entity.type
_entity.pdbx_description
1 polymer ?
#
loop_
_entity_poly.entity_id
_entity_poly.type
_entity_poly.pdbx_seq_one_letter_code
_entity_poly.pdbx_strand_id
1 'polypeptide(L)'
;MDLHNMIPSSKEIIVTTPHPTAAFVAARAGQMAINTNHEILGVIENMSYFESKVTGEKEYVFGKGGGGDKLADVLDTKVIGHLSLQQPFEEDELFAPSVYQKDHPNGQEYLEIARQIIKQF
;
A
#
# COMPACT_ATOMS: atom_id res chain seq x y z
N MET A 1 -16.52 1.01 -18.38
CA MET A 1 -16.56 2.48 -18.33
C MET A 1 -15.38 2.86 -17.45
N ASP A 2 -14.41 3.60 -17.98
CA ASP A 2 -13.14 3.86 -17.29
C ASP A 2 -13.32 5.02 -16.29
N LEU A 3 -13.07 4.74 -15.00
CA LEU A 3 -13.19 5.72 -13.92
C LEU A 3 -12.32 6.96 -14.16
N HIS A 4 -11.15 6.80 -14.78
CA HIS A 4 -10.21 7.90 -15.03
C HIS A 4 -10.75 8.92 -16.04
N ASN A 5 -11.63 8.51 -16.95
CA ASN A 5 -12.25 9.43 -17.91
C ASN A 5 -13.47 10.15 -17.33
N MET A 6 -14.02 9.67 -16.22
CA MET A 6 -15.20 10.25 -15.58
C MET A 6 -14.86 11.29 -14.51
N ILE A 7 -13.64 11.23 -13.96
CA ILE A 7 -13.15 12.14 -12.92
C ILE A 7 -12.03 12.98 -13.54
N PRO A 8 -12.23 14.29 -13.78
CA PRO A 8 -11.27 15.10 -14.52
C PRO A 8 -9.96 15.39 -13.76
N SER A 9 -9.95 15.21 -12.44
CA SER A 9 -8.75 15.30 -11.60
C SER A 9 -8.95 14.46 -10.35
N SER A 10 -8.00 13.57 -10.06
CA SER A 10 -7.97 12.76 -8.84
C SER A 10 -6.56 12.71 -8.26
N LYS A 11 -6.48 12.50 -6.95
CA LYS A 11 -5.24 12.13 -6.26
C LYS A 11 -5.31 10.64 -5.95
N GLU A 12 -4.30 9.89 -6.36
CA GLU A 12 -4.27 8.43 -6.31
C GLU A 12 -3.13 7.90 -5.46
N ILE A 13 -3.37 6.75 -4.85
CA ILE A 13 -2.37 5.98 -4.12
C ILE A 13 -2.31 4.61 -4.78
N ILE A 14 -1.11 4.19 -5.15
CA ILE A 14 -0.92 2.92 -5.83
C ILE A 14 -0.52 1.87 -4.80
N VAL A 15 -1.31 0.81 -4.68
CA VAL A 15 -1.03 -0.30 -3.77
C VAL A 15 -0.45 -1.47 -4.56
N THR A 16 0.63 -2.06 -4.06
CA THR A 16 1.23 -3.26 -4.64
C THR A 16 1.67 -4.24 -3.56
N THR A 17 2.28 -5.35 -3.95
CA THR A 17 3.00 -6.26 -3.06
C THR A 17 4.43 -6.46 -3.58
N PRO A 18 5.38 -7.00 -2.78
CA PRO A 18 6.75 -7.19 -3.23
C PRO A 18 6.89 -8.09 -4.48
N HIS A 19 5.87 -8.88 -4.78
CA HIS A 19 5.89 -9.83 -5.88
C HIS A 19 5.93 -9.09 -7.24
N PRO A 20 6.89 -9.41 -8.14
CA PRO A 20 7.07 -8.67 -9.40
C PRO A 20 5.82 -8.54 -10.27
N THR A 21 5.00 -9.59 -10.33
CA THR A 21 3.73 -9.56 -11.08
C THR A 21 2.73 -8.54 -10.52
N ALA A 22 2.65 -8.37 -9.21
CA ALA A 22 1.76 -7.39 -8.59
C ALA A 22 2.26 -5.96 -8.89
N ALA A 23 3.57 -5.74 -8.78
CA ALA A 23 4.20 -4.47 -9.15
C ALA A 23 3.97 -4.11 -10.62
N PHE A 24 4.08 -5.09 -11.52
CA PHE A 24 3.85 -4.88 -12.95
C PHE A 24 2.39 -4.52 -13.27
N VAL A 25 1.42 -5.13 -12.59
CA VAL A 25 0.00 -4.75 -12.76
C VAL A 25 -0.26 -3.35 -12.21
N ALA A 26 0.27 -3.04 -11.02
CA ALA A 26 0.15 -1.73 -10.39
C ALA A 26 0.82 -0.62 -11.24
N ALA A 27 1.92 -0.91 -11.93
CA ALA A 27 2.57 0.02 -12.87
C ALA A 27 1.64 0.45 -14.00
N ARG A 28 0.81 -0.46 -14.53
CA ARG A 28 -0.15 -0.11 -15.58
C ARG A 28 -1.25 0.82 -15.07
N ALA A 29 -1.71 0.61 -13.84
CA ALA A 29 -2.68 1.49 -13.21
C ALA A 29 -2.07 2.89 -12.95
N GLY A 30 -0.86 2.95 -12.40
CA GLY A 30 -0.16 4.22 -12.19
C GLY A 30 0.12 4.97 -13.51
N GLN A 31 0.51 4.25 -14.57
CA GLN A 31 0.72 4.88 -15.88
C GLN A 31 -0.58 5.46 -16.45
N MET A 32 -1.72 4.80 -16.21
CA MET A 32 -3.02 5.34 -16.60
C MET A 32 -3.32 6.64 -15.86
N ALA A 33 -3.08 6.70 -14.55
CA ALA A 33 -3.26 7.90 -13.75
C ALA A 33 -2.42 9.09 -14.29
N ILE A 34 -1.15 8.85 -14.63
CA ILE A 34 -0.28 9.85 -15.26
C ILE A 34 -0.89 10.32 -16.60
N ASN A 35 -1.33 9.39 -17.43
CA ASN A 35 -1.89 9.70 -18.75
C ASN A 35 -3.22 10.47 -18.68
N THR A 36 -3.99 10.30 -17.61
CA THR A 36 -5.23 11.05 -17.35
C THR A 36 -5.00 12.28 -16.49
N ASN A 37 -3.74 12.70 -16.30
CA ASN A 37 -3.36 13.90 -15.58
C ASN A 37 -3.83 13.90 -14.10
N HIS A 38 -3.91 12.70 -13.51
CA HIS A 38 -4.11 12.50 -12.09
C HIS A 38 -2.78 12.56 -11.35
N GLU A 39 -2.84 12.93 -10.07
CA GLU A 39 -1.67 13.08 -9.21
C GLU A 39 -1.45 11.81 -8.40
N ILE A 40 -0.25 11.23 -8.45
CA ILE A 40 0.11 10.06 -7.64
C ILE A 40 0.78 10.55 -6.35
N LEU A 41 0.14 10.29 -5.22
CA LEU A 41 0.63 10.70 -3.89
C LEU A 41 1.74 9.79 -3.34
N GLY A 42 1.80 8.55 -3.85
CA GLY A 42 2.81 7.57 -3.46
C GLY A 42 2.38 6.13 -3.71
N VAL A 43 3.31 5.23 -3.42
CA VAL A 43 3.13 3.78 -3.47
C VAL A 43 3.04 3.22 -2.05
N ILE A 44 2.13 2.28 -1.82
CA ILE A 44 2.09 1.47 -0.60
C ILE A 44 2.46 0.03 -0.97
N GLU A 45 3.49 -0.51 -0.33
CA GLU A 45 3.83 -1.94 -0.46
C GLU A 45 3.11 -2.73 0.64
N ASN A 46 2.05 -3.42 0.27
CA ASN A 46 1.32 -4.29 1.17
C ASN A 46 1.95 -5.69 1.24
N MET A 47 1.77 -6.39 2.35
CA MET A 47 2.32 -7.73 2.58
C MET A 47 3.85 -7.79 2.39
N SER A 48 4.54 -6.75 2.86
CA SER A 48 5.99 -6.54 2.67
C SER A 48 6.84 -7.64 3.34
N TYR A 49 6.39 -8.12 4.48
CA TYR A 49 6.99 -9.23 5.22
C TYR A 49 5.98 -9.81 6.21
N PHE A 50 6.21 -11.03 6.65
CA PHE A 50 5.58 -11.64 7.82
C PHE A 50 6.60 -11.67 8.96
N GLU A 51 6.20 -11.29 10.16
CA GLU A 51 7.07 -11.39 11.35
C GLU A 51 6.54 -12.47 12.27
N SER A 52 7.36 -13.49 12.51
CA SER A 52 7.00 -14.60 13.39
C SER A 52 6.85 -14.10 14.83
N LYS A 53 5.68 -14.33 15.43
CA LYS A 53 5.44 -13.99 16.84
C LYS A 53 6.28 -14.84 17.81
N VAL A 54 6.82 -15.97 17.34
CA VAL A 54 7.62 -16.90 18.17
C VAL A 54 9.09 -16.56 18.14
N THR A 55 9.63 -16.22 16.96
CA THR A 55 11.08 -16.02 16.75
C THR A 55 11.46 -14.56 16.52
N GLY A 56 10.51 -13.70 16.15
CA GLY A 56 10.77 -12.32 15.72
C GLY A 56 11.42 -12.22 14.33
N GLU A 57 11.61 -13.34 13.64
CA GLU A 57 12.23 -13.35 12.31
C GLU A 57 11.25 -12.80 11.26
N LYS A 58 11.79 -12.02 10.32
CA LYS A 58 11.06 -11.48 9.18
C LYS A 58 11.20 -12.38 7.96
N GLU A 59 10.08 -12.93 7.54
CA GLU A 59 9.95 -13.76 6.34
C GLU A 59 9.34 -12.94 5.20
N TYR A 60 9.98 -13.02 4.02
CA TYR A 60 9.57 -12.25 2.84
C TYR A 60 8.76 -13.13 1.90
N VAL A 61 7.53 -13.49 2.33
CA VAL A 61 6.65 -14.46 1.65
C VAL A 61 6.43 -14.13 0.17
N PHE A 62 6.38 -12.84 -0.17
CA PHE A 62 6.15 -12.36 -1.54
C PHE A 62 7.41 -11.84 -2.23
N GLY A 63 8.59 -12.07 -1.65
CA GLY A 63 9.86 -11.49 -2.10
C GLY A 63 10.25 -10.25 -1.30
N LYS A 64 11.48 -9.76 -1.51
CA LYS A 64 12.08 -8.68 -0.73
C LYS A 64 12.39 -7.46 -1.59
N GLY A 65 11.89 -6.28 -1.18
CA GLY A 65 12.45 -4.96 -1.50
C GLY A 65 12.61 -4.65 -2.98
N GLY A 66 11.61 -4.96 -3.80
CA GLY A 66 11.72 -4.71 -5.24
C GLY A 66 10.41 -4.51 -5.98
N GLY A 67 9.26 -4.81 -5.39
CA GLY A 67 7.97 -4.55 -6.02
C GLY A 67 7.59 -3.08 -5.88
N GLY A 68 7.48 -2.60 -4.64
CA GLY A 68 7.11 -1.23 -4.30
C GLY A 68 8.16 -0.21 -4.73
N ASP A 69 9.44 -0.43 -4.41
CA ASP A 69 10.52 0.52 -4.71
C ASP A 69 10.68 0.74 -6.22
N LYS A 70 10.75 -0.34 -7.01
CA LYS A 70 10.83 -0.24 -8.47
C LYS A 70 9.59 0.40 -9.07
N LEU A 71 8.42 0.14 -8.49
CA LEU A 71 7.18 0.77 -8.94
C LEU A 71 7.20 2.28 -8.66
N ALA A 72 7.69 2.70 -7.49
CA ALA A 72 7.85 4.10 -7.16
C ALA A 72 8.82 4.80 -8.12
N ASP A 73 9.95 4.15 -8.44
CA ASP A 73 10.91 4.66 -9.43
C ASP A 73 10.28 4.83 -10.83
N VAL A 74 9.50 3.83 -11.28
CA VAL A 74 8.84 3.85 -12.61
C VAL A 74 7.80 4.96 -12.70
N LEU A 75 7.10 5.25 -11.60
CA LEU A 75 6.04 6.25 -11.53
C LEU A 75 6.54 7.64 -11.10
N ASP A 76 7.86 7.83 -10.96
CA ASP A 76 8.50 9.05 -10.46
C ASP A 76 7.86 9.56 -9.15
N THR A 77 7.72 8.64 -8.21
CA THR A 77 7.10 8.89 -6.90
C THR A 77 7.90 8.20 -5.79
N LYS A 78 7.34 8.13 -4.58
CA LYS A 78 7.96 7.51 -3.41
C LYS A 78 7.07 6.43 -2.81
N VAL A 79 7.69 5.48 -2.13
CA VAL A 79 6.96 4.59 -1.22
C VAL A 79 6.61 5.39 0.04
N ILE A 80 5.34 5.40 0.42
CA ILE A 80 4.81 6.13 1.58
C ILE A 80 4.48 5.23 2.76
N GLY A 81 4.54 3.91 2.59
CA GLY A 81 4.39 2.95 3.67
C GLY A 81 4.58 1.50 3.25
N HIS A 82 4.93 0.67 4.24
CA HIS A 82 5.10 -0.77 4.09
C HIS A 82 4.26 -1.49 5.13
N LEU A 83 3.26 -2.25 4.68
CA LEU A 83 2.40 -3.00 5.59
C LEU A 83 2.88 -4.45 5.70
N SER A 84 2.95 -4.95 6.93
CA SER A 84 3.28 -6.36 7.19
C SER A 84 2.06 -7.26 6.93
N LEU A 85 2.30 -8.52 6.57
CA LEU A 85 1.26 -9.53 6.45
C LEU A 85 0.83 -9.97 7.85
N GLN A 86 -0.30 -9.46 8.33
CA GLN A 86 -0.86 -9.78 9.65
C GLN A 86 -2.39 -9.88 9.58
N GLN A 87 -2.99 -10.40 10.65
CA GLN A 87 -4.43 -10.32 10.88
C GLN A 87 -4.68 -9.22 11.92
N PRO A 88 -5.80 -8.47 11.83
CA PRO A 88 -6.22 -7.59 12.91
C PRO A 88 -6.44 -8.38 14.20
N PHE A 89 -6.50 -7.70 15.34
CA PHE A 89 -6.87 -8.36 16.59
C PHE A 89 -8.29 -8.90 16.50
N GLU A 90 -8.53 -10.06 17.11
CA GLU A 90 -9.87 -10.62 17.26
C GLU A 90 -10.67 -9.73 18.23
N GLU A 91 -11.90 -9.40 17.86
CA GLU A 91 -12.83 -8.66 18.70
C GLU A 91 -14.11 -9.49 18.81
N ASP A 92 -14.46 -9.90 20.03
CA ASP A 92 -15.60 -10.81 20.29
C ASP A 92 -16.93 -10.25 19.78
N GLU A 93 -17.08 -8.92 19.74
CA GLU A 93 -18.30 -8.22 19.29
C GLU A 93 -18.29 -7.91 17.78
N LEU A 94 -17.14 -8.02 17.11
CA LEU A 94 -16.97 -7.71 15.69
C LEU A 94 -16.58 -8.99 14.93
N PHE A 95 -17.59 -9.59 14.30
CA PHE A 95 -17.44 -10.83 13.53
C PHE A 95 -16.40 -10.76 12.40
N ALA A 96 -16.06 -9.54 11.95
CA ALA A 96 -14.99 -9.27 10.99
C ALA A 96 -14.53 -7.81 11.14
N PRO A 97 -13.50 -7.51 11.96
CA PRO A 97 -12.93 -6.17 12.00
C PRO A 97 -12.40 -5.82 10.60
N SER A 98 -12.96 -4.76 10.00
CA SER A 98 -12.67 -4.37 8.62
C SER A 98 -11.34 -3.62 8.45
N VAL A 99 -10.79 -3.10 9.55
CA VAL A 99 -9.55 -2.32 9.59
C VAL A 99 -8.77 -2.71 10.86
N TYR A 100 -7.44 -2.65 10.80
CA TYR A 100 -6.58 -2.83 11.97
C TYR A 100 -6.90 -1.81 13.07
N GLN A 101 -6.90 -2.28 14.31
CA GLN A 101 -7.09 -1.43 15.49
C GLN A 101 -5.97 -0.39 15.59
N LYS A 102 -6.28 0.76 16.21
CA LYS A 102 -5.34 1.89 16.30
C LYS A 102 -4.01 1.53 16.98
N ASP A 103 -4.04 0.63 17.95
CA ASP A 103 -2.88 0.14 18.70
C ASP A 103 -2.16 -1.04 18.02
N HIS A 104 -2.74 -1.63 16.96
CA HIS A 104 -2.10 -2.66 16.17
C HIS A 104 -0.92 -2.08 15.37
N PRO A 105 0.21 -2.82 15.18
CA PRO A 105 1.36 -2.33 14.40
C PRO A 105 0.98 -1.82 13.01
N ASN A 106 0.25 -2.62 12.22
CA ASN A 106 -0.28 -2.14 10.95
C ASN A 106 -1.23 -0.93 11.12
N GLY A 107 -2.07 -0.87 12.17
CA GLY A 107 -2.95 0.29 12.41
C GLY A 107 -2.18 1.59 12.65
N GLN A 108 -1.04 1.52 13.34
CA GLN A 108 -0.12 2.67 13.48
C GLN A 108 0.47 3.08 12.12
N GLU A 109 0.86 2.12 11.28
CA GLU A 109 1.37 2.38 9.93
C GLU A 109 0.30 3.03 9.04
N TYR A 110 -0.95 2.55 9.06
CA TYR A 110 -2.09 3.20 8.39
C TYR A 110 -2.24 4.67 8.81
N LEU A 111 -2.13 4.94 10.11
CA LEU A 111 -2.21 6.32 10.62
C LEU A 111 -1.03 7.18 10.19
N GLU A 112 0.18 6.61 10.12
CA GLU A 112 1.34 7.34 9.63
C GLU A 112 1.23 7.67 8.14
N ILE A 113 0.83 6.70 7.31
CA ILE A 113 0.51 6.91 5.90
C ILE A 113 -0.54 8.02 5.75
N ALA A 114 -1.63 7.97 6.53
CA ALA A 114 -2.67 9.00 6.52
C ALA A 114 -2.11 10.39 6.89
N ARG A 115 -1.24 10.50 7.90
CA ARG A 115 -0.58 11.77 8.25
C ARG A 115 0.31 12.29 7.12
N GLN A 116 1.06 11.42 6.46
CA GLN A 116 1.90 11.81 5.32
C GLN A 116 1.06 12.33 4.16
N ILE A 117 -0.09 11.69 3.89
CA ILE A 117 -1.03 12.11 2.85
C ILE A 117 -1.63 13.47 3.20
N ILE A 118 -2.17 13.64 4.41
CA ILE A 118 -2.82 14.90 4.84
C ILE A 118 -1.86 16.10 4.73
N LYS A 119 -0.56 15.92 4.98
CA LYS A 119 0.46 16.98 4.82
C LYS A 119 0.70 17.42 3.36
N GLN A 120 0.24 16.65 2.37
CA GLN A 120 0.32 16.96 0.94
C GLN A 120 -0.95 17.63 0.41
N PHE A 121 -1.92 17.89 1.30
CA PHE A 121 -3.09 18.73 1.04
C PHE A 121 -2.91 20.08 1.74
#